data_AF-A0A6I0E1Z9-F1
#
_entry.id   AF-A0A6I0E1Z9-F1
#
_cell.length_a   1.000
_cell.length_b   1.000
_cell.length_c   1.000
_cell.angle_alpha   90.00
_cell.angle_beta   90.00
_cell.angle_gamma   90.00
#
_symmetry.space_group_name_H-M   'P 1'
#
loop_
_entity.id
_entity.type
_entity.pdbx_description
1 polymer ?
#
loop_
_entity_poly.entity_id
_entity_poly.type
_entity_poly.pdbx_seq_one_letter_code
_entity_poly.pdbx_strand_id
1 'polypeptide(L)'
;GTIIEQIPAPGSSVKKNRSIFLILNKRQSKTIPMPEVNDISFRQADALLRSLGLRVSYVEYRPSEFKDLVIDVRFNGQHIDPGTRLPEGSSLVLVVGSGVGSTVSGVPFLLGSSLANARADALAASFIVGSVSYDETPFNDEQEYRVYRQTPGPGDQAAEGSRINLWLTKDPVLIQEAIREGSLQQQEEEEEAFF
;
A
#
# COMPACT_ATOMS: atom_id res chain seq x y z
N GLY A 1 24.16 29.59 -6.13
CA GLY A 1 23.99 29.61 -7.59
C GLY A 1 25.07 30.46 -8.20
N THR A 2 25.24 30.40 -9.51
CA THR A 2 26.17 31.27 -10.25
C THR A 2 25.33 32.11 -11.21
N ILE A 3 25.65 33.40 -11.39
CA ILE A 3 25.01 34.22 -12.42
C ILE A 3 25.53 33.72 -13.76
N ILE A 4 24.63 33.23 -14.61
CA ILE A 4 24.96 32.81 -15.97
C ILE A 4 24.99 34.04 -16.88
N GLU A 5 24.01 34.93 -16.70
CA GLU A 5 23.79 36.03 -17.62
C GLU A 5 23.10 37.20 -16.91
N GLN A 6 23.35 38.40 -17.41
CA GLN A 6 22.65 39.62 -16.99
C GLN A 6 22.19 40.43 -18.18
N ILE A 7 21.03 41.07 -18.03
CA ILE A 7 20.45 41.97 -19.03
C ILE A 7 20.12 43.29 -18.33
N PRO A 8 20.77 44.42 -18.70
CA PRO A 8 21.76 44.59 -19.79
C PRO A 8 23.16 44.01 -19.50
N ALA A 9 23.94 43.80 -20.57
CA ALA A 9 25.29 43.21 -20.49
C ALA A 9 26.26 44.02 -19.63
N PRO A 10 27.32 43.40 -19.06
CA PRO A 10 28.30 44.11 -18.24
C PRO A 10 28.89 45.32 -18.96
N GLY A 11 28.95 46.47 -18.28
CA GLY A 11 29.43 47.73 -18.87
C GLY A 11 28.39 48.53 -19.66
N SER A 12 27.15 48.06 -19.78
CA SER A 12 26.08 48.83 -20.43
C SER A 12 25.72 50.08 -19.63
N SER A 13 25.59 51.23 -20.31
CA SER A 13 25.09 52.46 -19.69
C SER A 13 23.57 52.37 -19.51
N VAL A 14 23.12 52.53 -18.26
CA VAL A 14 21.70 52.49 -17.90
C VAL A 14 21.31 53.77 -17.16
N LYS A 15 20.08 54.23 -17.39
CA LYS A 15 19.50 55.35 -16.63
C LYS A 15 19.35 54.95 -15.15
N LYS A 16 19.38 55.93 -14.24
CA LYS A 16 19.05 55.71 -12.82
C LYS A 16 17.67 55.02 -12.72
N ASN A 17 17.57 54.07 -11.79
CA ASN A 17 16.38 53.24 -11.53
C ASN A 17 15.99 52.24 -12.65
N ARG A 18 16.92 51.85 -13.53
CA ARG A 18 16.68 50.75 -14.47
C ARG A 18 16.84 49.39 -13.76
N SER A 19 15.81 48.55 -13.83
CA SER A 19 15.89 47.15 -13.37
C SER A 19 16.87 46.35 -14.23
N ILE A 20 17.74 45.58 -13.58
CA ILE A 20 18.65 44.63 -14.21
C ILE A 20 18.10 43.23 -13.96
N PHE A 21 17.93 42.45 -15.02
CA PHE A 21 17.49 41.07 -14.94
C PHE A 21 18.71 40.17 -14.87
N LEU A 22 18.74 39.26 -13.90
CA LEU A 22 19.81 38.28 -13.74
C LEU A 22 19.24 36.88 -13.99
N ILE A 23 19.90 36.11 -14.86
CA ILE A 23 19.62 34.69 -15.07
C ILE A 23 20.62 33.90 -14.22
N LEU A 24 20.09 33.13 -13.28
CA LEU A 24 20.85 32.41 -12.27
C LEU A 24 20.85 30.90 -12.56
N ASN A 25 22.00 30.25 -12.45
CA ASN A 25 22.07 28.79 -12.37
C ASN A 25 21.61 28.32 -10.98
N LYS A 26 20.49 27.60 -10.93
CA LYS A 26 19.98 27.03 -9.68
C LYS A 26 20.78 25.77 -9.36
N ARG A 27 21.48 25.77 -8.21
CA ARG A 27 22.30 24.62 -7.76
C ARG A 27 21.47 23.39 -7.36
N GLN A 28 20.19 23.57 -7.05
CA GLN A 28 19.29 22.48 -6.69
C GLN A 28 18.64 21.93 -7.95
N SER A 29 18.56 20.59 -8.03
CA SER A 29 17.78 19.89 -9.04
C SER A 29 16.36 20.43 -9.07
N LYS A 30 15.79 20.51 -10.27
CA LYS A 30 14.37 20.80 -10.44
C LYS A 30 13.59 19.77 -9.63
N THR A 31 12.65 20.24 -8.82
CA THR A 31 11.77 19.34 -8.05
C THR A 31 10.40 19.29 -8.70
N ILE A 32 9.83 18.09 -8.72
CA ILE A 32 8.53 17.75 -9.29
C ILE A 32 7.64 17.32 -8.12
N PRO A 33 6.41 17.85 -7.99
CA PRO A 33 5.45 17.31 -7.03
C PRO A 33 5.00 15.92 -7.49
N MET A 34 4.97 14.96 -6.58
CA MET A 34 4.43 13.63 -6.83
C MET A 34 2.96 13.75 -7.24
N PRO A 35 2.54 13.27 -8.42
CA PRO A 35 1.13 13.25 -8.80
C PRO A 35 0.35 12.23 -7.97
N GLU A 36 -0.97 12.39 -7.91
CA GLU A 36 -1.85 11.32 -7.45
C GLU A 36 -1.86 10.20 -8.49
N VAL A 37 -1.46 9.02 -8.07
CA VAL A 37 -1.39 7.82 -8.91
C VAL A 37 -1.97 6.60 -8.22
N ASN A 38 -2.55 6.74 -7.03
CA ASN A 38 -3.30 5.66 -6.41
C ASN A 38 -4.60 5.44 -7.20
N ASP A 39 -5.10 4.21 -7.18
CA ASP A 39 -6.34 3.77 -7.83
C ASP A 39 -6.38 3.91 -9.37
N ILE A 40 -5.25 4.21 -10.01
CA ILE A 40 -5.10 4.12 -11.46
C ILE A 40 -4.26 2.90 -11.84
N SER A 41 -4.41 2.45 -13.09
CA SER A 41 -3.64 1.32 -13.60
C SER A 41 -2.14 1.61 -13.60
N PHE A 42 -1.33 0.58 -13.36
CA PHE A 42 0.13 0.64 -13.46
C PHE A 42 0.60 1.31 -14.75
N ARG A 43 -0.03 0.98 -15.89
CA ARG A 43 0.34 1.54 -17.21
C ARG A 43 0.10 3.05 -17.26
N GLN A 44 -1.01 3.52 -16.69
CA GLN A 44 -1.33 4.93 -16.63
C GLN A 44 -0.40 5.67 -15.67
N ALA A 45 -0.11 5.09 -14.50
CA ALA A 45 0.83 5.64 -13.53
C ALA A 45 2.25 5.75 -14.11
N ASP A 46 2.76 4.71 -14.76
CA ASP A 46 4.09 4.72 -15.39
C ASP A 46 4.18 5.80 -16.48
N ALA A 47 3.17 5.93 -17.35
CA ALA A 47 3.12 6.97 -18.36
C ALA A 47 3.10 8.39 -17.75
N LEU A 48 2.29 8.60 -16.70
CA LEU A 48 2.18 9.90 -16.02
C LEU A 48 3.50 10.28 -15.35
N LEU A 49 4.10 9.37 -14.58
CA LEU A 49 5.36 9.61 -13.87
C LEU A 49 6.50 9.92 -14.86
N ARG A 50 6.61 9.17 -15.96
CA ARG A 50 7.59 9.44 -17.01
C ARG A 50 7.38 10.79 -17.66
N SER A 51 6.14 11.19 -17.93
CA SER A 51 5.83 12.48 -18.54
C SER A 51 6.27 13.67 -17.68
N LEU A 52 6.31 13.48 -16.35
CA LEU A 52 6.73 14.49 -15.39
C LEU A 52 8.25 14.49 -15.15
N GLY A 53 9.00 13.53 -15.69
CA GLY A 53 10.44 13.39 -15.48
C GLY A 53 10.82 12.50 -14.28
N LEU A 54 9.87 11.73 -13.74
CA LEU A 54 10.11 10.69 -12.73
C LEU A 54 10.30 9.33 -13.42
N ARG A 55 10.93 8.38 -12.74
CA ARG A 55 11.20 7.04 -13.28
C ARG A 55 10.58 5.98 -12.39
N VAL A 56 10.06 4.92 -12.99
CA VAL A 56 9.69 3.70 -12.26
C VAL A 56 10.87 2.73 -12.31
N SER A 57 11.35 2.30 -11.14
CA SER A 57 12.46 1.36 -11.01
C SER A 57 12.01 -0.07 -11.23
N TYR A 58 11.03 -0.52 -10.44
CA TYR A 58 10.39 -1.83 -10.55
C TYR A 58 9.00 -1.77 -9.90
N VAL A 59 8.25 -2.86 -10.07
CA VAL A 59 6.90 -3.02 -9.52
C VAL A 59 6.95 -4.10 -8.43
N GLU A 60 6.42 -3.78 -7.25
CA GLU A 60 6.17 -4.71 -6.16
C GLU A 60 4.71 -5.14 -6.23
N TYR A 61 4.44 -6.44 -6.39
CA TYR A 61 3.06 -6.92 -6.37
C TYR A 61 2.63 -7.21 -4.94
N ARG A 62 1.38 -6.84 -4.61
CA ARG A 62 0.74 -7.23 -3.36
C ARG A 62 -0.64 -7.82 -3.57
N PRO A 63 -1.05 -8.76 -2.70
CA PRO A 63 -2.42 -9.24 -2.63
C PRO A 63 -3.39 -8.06 -2.60
N SER A 64 -4.33 -8.07 -3.53
CA SER A 64 -5.37 -7.05 -3.67
C SER A 64 -6.51 -7.63 -4.48
N GLU A 65 -7.73 -7.16 -4.24
CA GLU A 65 -8.88 -7.51 -5.08
C GLU A 65 -8.75 -6.93 -6.49
N PHE A 66 -8.04 -5.80 -6.65
CA PHE A 66 -7.94 -5.08 -7.89
C PHE A 66 -6.61 -5.37 -8.57
N LYS A 67 -6.69 -6.04 -9.71
CA LYS A 67 -5.53 -6.35 -10.53
C LYS A 67 -4.96 -5.11 -11.21
N ASP A 68 -3.64 -4.98 -11.20
CA ASP A 68 -2.86 -3.97 -11.91
C ASP A 68 -3.15 -2.52 -11.47
N LEU A 69 -3.89 -2.29 -10.37
CA LEU A 69 -4.08 -0.97 -9.77
C LEU A 69 -2.93 -0.63 -8.82
N VAL A 70 -2.48 0.61 -8.86
CA VAL A 70 -1.47 1.13 -7.91
C VAL A 70 -2.12 1.34 -6.55
N ILE A 71 -1.48 0.78 -5.53
CA ILE A 71 -1.91 0.83 -4.12
C ILE A 71 -1.05 1.80 -3.32
N ASP A 72 0.25 1.83 -3.63
CA ASP A 72 1.25 2.59 -2.88
C ASP A 72 2.41 2.95 -3.83
N VAL A 73 3.08 4.07 -3.55
CA VAL A 73 4.32 4.49 -4.22
C VAL A 73 5.40 4.70 -3.18
N ARG A 74 6.57 4.14 -3.47
CA ARG A 74 7.74 4.21 -2.58
C ARG A 74 8.91 4.94 -3.22
N PHE A 75 9.57 5.76 -2.43
CA PHE A 75 10.85 6.38 -2.76
C PHE A 75 11.86 6.05 -1.65
N ASN A 76 13.03 5.54 -2.04
CA ASN A 76 14.06 5.09 -1.08
C ASN A 76 13.53 4.12 0.01
N GLY A 77 12.60 3.25 -0.37
CA GLY A 77 12.00 2.25 0.53
C GLY A 77 10.89 2.79 1.46
N GLN A 78 10.53 4.07 1.36
CA GLN A 78 9.48 4.68 2.17
C GLN A 78 8.29 5.10 1.32
N HIS A 79 7.09 5.02 1.88
CA HIS A 79 5.86 5.58 1.30
C HIS A 79 6.03 7.07 1.03
N ILE A 80 5.45 7.55 -0.07
CA ILE A 80 5.40 8.98 -0.40
C ILE A 80 3.97 9.42 -0.70
N ASP A 81 3.55 10.49 -0.02
CA ASP A 81 2.25 11.09 -0.28
C ASP A 81 2.25 11.92 -1.58
N PRO A 82 1.10 12.01 -2.27
CA PRO A 82 0.88 12.98 -3.34
C PRO A 82 1.27 14.41 -2.91
N GLY A 83 1.86 15.17 -3.84
CA GLY A 83 2.37 16.52 -3.60
C GLY A 83 3.78 16.57 -3.01
N THR A 84 4.33 15.45 -2.52
CA THR A 84 5.72 15.36 -2.07
C THR A 84 6.68 15.78 -3.18
N ARG A 85 7.61 16.70 -2.88
CA ARG A 85 8.56 17.22 -3.87
C ARG A 85 9.75 16.29 -4.04
N LEU A 86 9.87 15.71 -5.22
CA LEU A 86 10.94 14.81 -5.59
C LEU A 86 11.90 15.47 -6.58
N PRO A 87 13.21 15.21 -6.49
CA PRO A 87 14.14 15.57 -7.56
C PRO A 87 13.72 14.99 -8.91
N GLU A 88 13.90 15.77 -9.98
CA GLU A 88 13.79 15.26 -11.34
C GLU A 88 14.75 14.10 -11.59
N GLY A 89 14.24 13.04 -12.23
CA GLY A 89 14.95 11.79 -12.43
C GLY A 89 14.88 10.81 -11.25
N SER A 90 14.17 11.13 -10.15
CA SER A 90 13.97 10.19 -9.05
C SER A 90 13.34 8.88 -9.52
N SER A 91 13.88 7.77 -8.99
CA SER A 91 13.39 6.42 -9.23
C SER A 91 12.44 5.99 -8.13
N LEU A 92 11.23 5.61 -8.51
CA LEU A 92 10.13 5.21 -7.63
C LEU A 92 9.84 3.73 -7.79
N VAL A 93 9.35 3.10 -6.73
CA VAL A 93 8.82 1.74 -6.77
C VAL A 93 7.30 1.85 -6.68
N LEU A 94 6.60 1.24 -7.64
CA LEU A 94 5.14 1.16 -7.61
C LEU A 94 4.73 -0.14 -6.93
N VAL A 95 3.88 -0.05 -5.92
CA VAL A 95 3.21 -1.20 -5.33
C VAL A 95 1.87 -1.37 -6.03
N VAL A 96 1.66 -2.52 -6.65
CA VAL A 96 0.53 -2.80 -7.54
C VAL A 96 -0.21 -4.03 -7.05
N GLY A 97 -1.54 -4.01 -7.16
CA GLY A 97 -2.38 -5.14 -6.83
C GLY A 97 -2.17 -6.31 -7.77
N SER A 98 -1.95 -7.51 -7.22
CA SER A 98 -1.89 -8.76 -7.98
C SER A 98 -3.26 -9.19 -8.53
N GLY A 99 -4.35 -8.63 -7.98
CA GLY A 99 -5.70 -9.12 -8.21
C GLY A 99 -5.97 -10.43 -7.48
N VAL A 100 -7.20 -10.92 -7.65
CA VAL A 100 -7.56 -12.29 -7.25
C VAL A 100 -6.91 -13.25 -8.26
N GLY A 101 -5.93 -14.03 -7.77
CA GLY A 101 -5.17 -14.98 -8.58
C GLY A 101 -6.02 -16.19 -9.02
N SER A 102 -5.46 -17.00 -9.92
CA SER A 102 -5.97 -18.35 -10.20
C SER A 102 -5.36 -19.40 -9.27
N THR A 103 -4.33 -19.01 -8.52
CA THR A 103 -3.68 -19.81 -7.48
C THR A 103 -4.57 -19.84 -6.26
N VAL A 104 -4.90 -21.05 -5.83
CA VAL A 104 -5.65 -21.30 -4.61
C VAL A 104 -4.66 -21.60 -3.50
N SER A 105 -4.86 -21.00 -2.33
CA SER A 105 -4.06 -21.23 -1.14
C SER A 105 -4.99 -21.52 0.03
N GLY A 106 -4.46 -22.23 1.03
CA GLY A 106 -5.20 -22.50 2.27
C GLY A 106 -5.35 -21.22 3.07
N VAL A 107 -6.57 -20.95 3.52
CA VAL A 107 -6.88 -19.77 4.33
C VAL A 107 -6.23 -19.93 5.71
N PRO A 108 -5.47 -18.94 6.19
CA PRO A 108 -4.77 -19.04 7.47
C PRO A 108 -5.74 -19.06 8.65
N PHE A 109 -5.28 -19.65 9.74
CA PHE A 109 -5.95 -19.62 11.03
C PHE A 109 -5.74 -18.26 11.71
N LEU A 110 -6.79 -17.41 11.74
CA LEU A 110 -6.74 -16.07 12.33
C LEU A 110 -7.55 -15.96 13.64
N LEU A 111 -8.20 -17.04 14.07
CA LEU A 111 -9.01 -17.07 15.29
C LEU A 111 -8.13 -16.85 16.54
N GLY A 112 -8.63 -16.05 17.48
CA GLY A 112 -7.90 -15.67 18.69
C GLY A 112 -6.83 -14.59 18.49
N SER A 113 -6.55 -14.16 17.25
CA SER A 113 -5.60 -13.08 16.97
C SER A 113 -6.23 -11.69 17.14
N SER A 114 -5.39 -10.68 17.38
CA SER A 114 -5.79 -9.27 17.30
C SER A 114 -5.98 -8.87 15.84
N LEU A 115 -6.73 -7.79 15.57
CA LEU A 115 -6.92 -7.30 14.19
C LEU A 115 -5.58 -7.01 13.48
N ALA A 116 -4.62 -6.44 14.20
CA ALA A 116 -3.31 -6.12 13.66
C ALA A 116 -2.53 -7.38 13.25
N ASN A 117 -2.53 -8.40 14.10
CA ASN A 117 -1.86 -9.67 13.82
C ASN A 117 -2.59 -10.42 12.71
N ALA A 118 -3.92 -10.53 12.79
CA ALA A 118 -4.75 -11.18 11.78
C ALA A 118 -4.53 -10.58 10.38
N ARG A 119 -4.38 -9.25 10.30
CA ARG A 119 -4.05 -8.57 9.04
C ARG A 119 -2.65 -8.91 8.53
N ALA A 120 -1.66 -8.98 9.42
CA ALA A 120 -0.29 -9.34 9.05
C ALA A 120 -0.21 -10.79 8.57
N ASP A 121 -0.86 -11.71 9.29
CA ASP A 121 -0.89 -13.14 8.97
C ASP A 121 -1.65 -13.41 7.67
N ALA A 122 -2.79 -12.73 7.46
CA ALA A 122 -3.52 -12.77 6.19
C ALA A 122 -2.64 -12.32 5.01
N LEU A 123 -1.96 -11.18 5.15
CA LEU A 123 -1.07 -10.67 4.11
C LEU A 123 0.12 -11.59 3.83
N ALA A 124 0.67 -12.23 4.87
CA ALA A 124 1.75 -13.21 4.75
C ALA A 124 1.30 -14.47 3.99
N ALA A 125 0.03 -14.85 4.12
CA ALA A 125 -0.61 -15.95 3.40
C ALA A 125 -1.22 -15.53 2.04
N SER A 126 -0.89 -14.33 1.53
CA SER A 126 -1.42 -13.79 0.27
C SER A 126 -2.93 -13.47 0.26
N PHE A 127 -3.54 -13.21 1.42
CA PHE A 127 -4.95 -12.79 1.55
C PHE A 127 -5.07 -11.34 2.03
N ILE A 128 -6.25 -10.76 1.88
CA ILE A 128 -6.57 -9.41 2.40
C ILE A 128 -7.70 -9.50 3.43
N VAL A 129 -7.63 -8.67 4.48
CA VAL A 129 -8.76 -8.53 5.42
C VAL A 129 -9.82 -7.65 4.77
N GLY A 130 -11.03 -8.19 4.67
CA GLY A 130 -12.21 -7.53 4.11
C GLY A 130 -13.01 -6.77 5.17
N SER A 131 -14.26 -7.17 5.37
CA SER A 131 -15.12 -6.54 6.37
C SER A 131 -14.74 -6.99 7.79
N VAL A 132 -14.69 -6.03 8.71
CA VAL A 132 -14.46 -6.25 10.14
C VAL A 132 -15.74 -5.87 10.88
N SER A 133 -16.33 -6.83 11.59
CA SER A 133 -17.54 -6.62 12.40
C SER A 133 -17.24 -6.85 13.87
N TYR A 134 -17.72 -5.97 14.74
CA TYR A 134 -17.59 -6.13 16.18
C TYR A 134 -18.95 -6.54 16.74
N ASP A 135 -18.93 -7.47 17.69
CA ASP A 135 -20.09 -7.84 18.50
C ASP A 135 -20.59 -6.63 19.30
N GLU A 136 -19.70 -6.07 20.13
CA GLU A 136 -19.92 -4.83 20.84
C GLU A 136 -19.14 -3.70 20.16
N THR A 137 -19.74 -2.53 20.01
CA THR A 137 -19.05 -1.38 19.38
C THR A 137 -17.85 -0.96 20.23
N PRO A 138 -16.63 -0.94 19.67
CA PRO A 138 -15.43 -0.58 20.43
C PRO A 138 -15.45 0.90 20.84
N PHE A 139 -15.00 1.19 22.06
CA PHE A 139 -14.80 2.53 22.59
C PHE A 139 -13.39 2.66 23.19
N ASN A 140 -12.41 2.99 22.34
CA ASN A 140 -10.98 3.11 22.68
C ASN A 140 -10.32 1.83 23.25
N ASP A 141 -10.93 0.67 23.02
CA ASP A 141 -10.58 -0.63 23.58
C ASP A 141 -10.46 -1.71 22.48
N GLU A 142 -10.28 -1.29 21.23
CA GLU A 142 -10.17 -2.15 20.05
C GLU A 142 -9.07 -3.22 20.21
N GLN A 143 -8.04 -2.92 21.00
CA GLN A 143 -6.93 -3.83 21.30
C GLN A 143 -7.32 -5.01 22.20
N GLU A 144 -8.47 -4.96 22.88
CA GLU A 144 -8.98 -6.05 23.71
C GLU A 144 -9.71 -7.10 22.87
N TYR A 145 -10.19 -6.71 21.70
CA TYR A 145 -10.96 -7.60 20.84
C TYR A 145 -10.07 -8.65 20.19
N ARG A 146 -10.62 -9.85 20.02
CA ARG A 146 -10.00 -10.94 19.28
C ARG A 146 -10.96 -11.47 18.25
N VAL A 147 -10.41 -11.99 17.15
CA VAL A 147 -11.20 -12.64 16.12
C VAL A 147 -11.81 -13.92 16.71
N TYR A 148 -13.14 -14.02 16.70
CA TYR A 148 -13.85 -15.25 17.10
C TYR A 148 -14.55 -15.91 15.91
N ARG A 149 -14.57 -15.26 14.75
CA ARG A 149 -15.08 -15.85 13.52
C ARG A 149 -14.36 -15.26 12.32
N GLN A 150 -14.11 -16.10 11.34
CA GLN A 150 -13.61 -15.69 10.02
C GLN A 150 -14.45 -16.33 8.92
N THR A 151 -14.46 -15.71 7.73
CA THR A 151 -15.03 -16.31 6.52
C THR A 151 -14.22 -15.83 5.31
N PRO A 152 -13.60 -16.71 4.52
CA PRO A 152 -13.60 -18.19 4.63
C PRO A 152 -12.99 -18.73 5.95
N GLY A 153 -13.33 -19.97 6.29
CA GLY A 153 -12.86 -20.67 7.48
C GLY A 153 -11.37 -21.02 7.41
N PRO A 154 -10.73 -21.37 8.55
CA PRO A 154 -9.35 -21.84 8.54
C PRO A 154 -9.21 -23.15 7.75
N GLY A 155 -8.21 -23.24 6.87
CA GLY A 155 -8.00 -24.40 6.00
C GLY A 155 -8.63 -24.26 4.61
N ASP A 156 -9.74 -23.52 4.51
CA ASP A 156 -10.53 -23.40 3.29
C ASP A 156 -9.64 -23.00 2.11
N GLN A 157 -9.92 -23.57 0.93
CA GLN A 157 -9.20 -23.21 -0.29
C GLN A 157 -9.81 -21.95 -0.90
N ALA A 158 -9.08 -20.84 -0.86
CA ALA A 158 -9.48 -19.59 -1.47
C ALA A 158 -8.40 -19.03 -2.38
N ALA A 159 -8.81 -18.27 -3.40
CA ALA A 159 -7.87 -17.65 -4.33
C ALA A 159 -7.00 -16.61 -3.60
N GLU A 160 -5.71 -16.58 -3.93
CA GLU A 160 -4.80 -15.53 -3.45
C GLU A 160 -5.36 -14.14 -3.83
N GLY A 161 -5.23 -13.16 -2.94
CA GLY A 161 -5.80 -11.82 -3.09
C GLY A 161 -7.29 -11.72 -2.73
N SER A 162 -7.94 -12.83 -2.37
CA SER A 162 -9.32 -12.81 -1.86
C SER A 162 -9.43 -12.25 -0.45
N ARG A 163 -10.66 -11.87 -0.08
CA ARG A 163 -10.98 -11.21 1.19
C ARG A 163 -11.37 -12.23 2.26
N ILE A 164 -10.80 -12.07 3.44
CA ILE A 164 -11.22 -12.75 4.67
C ILE A 164 -11.99 -11.74 5.52
N ASN A 165 -13.26 -12.03 5.77
CA ASN A 165 -14.11 -11.23 6.65
C ASN A 165 -13.92 -11.72 8.08
N LEU A 166 -13.83 -10.79 9.03
CA LEU A 166 -13.53 -11.07 10.43
C LEU A 166 -14.65 -10.54 11.34
N TRP A 167 -14.97 -11.32 12.37
CA TRP A 167 -15.79 -10.86 13.48
C TRP A 167 -15.00 -10.92 14.77
N LEU A 168 -15.11 -9.85 15.55
CA LEU A 168 -14.33 -9.59 16.73
C LEU A 168 -15.23 -9.49 17.95
N THR A 169 -14.79 -10.09 19.06
CA THR A 169 -15.48 -10.04 20.35
C THR A 169 -14.46 -9.89 21.48
N LYS A 170 -14.94 -9.51 22.66
CA LYS A 170 -14.20 -9.54 23.91
C LYS A 170 -14.56 -10.75 24.78
N ASP A 171 -15.64 -11.45 24.44
CA ASP A 171 -16.11 -12.58 25.24
C ASP A 171 -15.08 -13.73 25.19
N PRO A 172 -14.45 -14.08 26.33
CA PRO A 172 -13.46 -15.14 26.37
C PRO A 172 -14.06 -16.52 26.04
N VAL A 173 -15.36 -16.73 26.26
CA VAL A 173 -16.03 -18.01 25.96
C VAL A 173 -16.13 -18.20 24.45
N LEU A 174 -16.65 -17.19 23.75
CA LEU A 174 -16.75 -17.21 22.28
C LEU A 174 -15.38 -17.38 21.61
N ILE A 175 -14.34 -16.74 22.16
CA ILE A 175 -12.97 -16.87 21.62
C ILE A 175 -12.45 -18.31 21.80
N GLN A 176 -12.64 -18.93 22.97
CA GLN A 176 -12.16 -20.29 23.21
C GLN A 176 -12.91 -21.33 22.38
N GLU A 177 -14.23 -21.17 22.26
CA GLU A 177 -15.07 -22.03 21.40
C GLU A 177 -14.63 -21.92 19.94
N ALA A 178 -14.46 -20.70 19.43
CA ALA A 178 -13.99 -20.46 18.08
C ALA A 178 -12.63 -21.11 17.79
N ILE A 179 -11.65 -20.93 18.68
CA ILE A 179 -10.32 -21.52 18.50
C ILE A 179 -10.41 -23.04 18.42
N ARG A 180 -11.22 -23.64 19.30
CA ARG A 180 -11.42 -25.09 19.32
C ARG A 180 -12.08 -25.57 18.02
N GLU A 181 -13.18 -24.96 17.61
CA GLU A 181 -13.91 -25.34 16.39
C GLU A 181 -13.05 -25.17 15.14
N GLY A 182 -12.39 -24.02 14.98
CA GLY A 182 -11.52 -23.79 13.82
C GLY A 182 -10.31 -24.71 13.77
N SER A 183 -9.77 -25.13 14.93
CA SER A 183 -8.64 -26.07 14.97
C SER A 183 -9.04 -27.48 14.53
N LEU A 184 -10.29 -27.88 14.81
CA LEU A 184 -10.84 -29.15 14.35
C LEU A 184 -11.10 -29.10 12.83
N GLN A 185 -11.72 -28.02 12.35
CA GLN A 185 -11.98 -27.84 10.92
C GLN A 185 -10.69 -27.89 10.10
N GLN A 186 -9.64 -27.18 10.54
CA GLN A 186 -8.36 -27.18 9.83
C GLN A 186 -7.71 -28.58 9.81
N GLN A 187 -7.81 -29.35 10.89
CA GLN A 187 -7.31 -30.72 10.95
C GLN A 187 -8.07 -31.65 10.00
N GLU A 188 -9.40 -31.54 9.96
CA GLU A 188 -10.25 -32.34 9.05
C GLU A 188 -9.92 -32.05 7.57
N GLU A 189 -9.77 -30.77 7.21
CA GLU A 189 -9.43 -30.38 5.84
C GLU A 189 -8.00 -30.76 5.45
N GLU A 190 -7.04 -30.67 6.38
CA GLU A 190 -5.69 -31.17 6.18
C GLU A 190 -5.69 -32.69 5.95
N GLU A 191 -6.43 -33.46 6.76
CA GLU A 191 -6.57 -34.91 6.59
C GLU A 191 -7.22 -35.29 5.25
N GLU A 192 -8.30 -34.62 4.84
CA GLU A 192 -8.94 -34.86 3.54
C GLU A 192 -8.01 -34.55 2.35
N ALA A 193 -7.12 -33.56 2.47
CA ALA A 193 -6.18 -33.22 1.40
C ALA A 193 -5.08 -34.28 1.18
N PHE A 194 -4.89 -35.23 2.10
CA PHE A 194 -3.91 -36.32 1.97
C PHE A 194 -4.46 -37.62 1.35
N PHE A 195 -5.77 -37.73 1.13
CA PHE A 195 -6.42 -38.90 0.50
C PHE A 195 -6.70 -38.70 -0.99
#